data_AF-A0A7C2WRZ2-F1
#
_entry.id   AF-A0A7C2WRZ2-F1
#
_cell.length_a   1.000
_cell.length_b   1.000
_cell.length_c   1.000
_cell.angle_alpha   90.00
_cell.angle_beta   90.00
_cell.angle_gamma   90.00
#
_symmetry.space_group_name_H-M   'P 1'
#
loop_
_entity.id
_entity.type
_entity.pdbx_description
1 polymer ?
#
loop_
_entity_poly.entity_id
_entity_poly.type
_entity_poly.pdbx_seq_one_letter_code
_entity_poly.pdbx_strand_id
1 'polypeptide(L)'
;METAYPFRSEPPRVRLLTSESASHPFALTIAAAWSCYGPRPAKVESVLDLLDESRDEPGDETRLARRRRAHRLYADLFEAGHHTTFQHANFVFVLDGVSRLAIWSFFHHHPFYNS
;
A
#
# COMPACT_ATOMS: atom_id res chain seq x y z
N MET A 1 -10.08 31.50 -7.73
CA MET A 1 -10.01 32.22 -6.44
C MET A 1 -9.10 31.40 -5.55
N GLU A 2 -7.88 31.90 -5.31
CA GLU A 2 -6.86 31.19 -4.55
C GLU A 2 -7.26 31.20 -3.07
N THR A 3 -7.46 30.02 -2.48
CA THR A 3 -7.84 29.89 -1.07
C THR A 3 -6.64 30.30 -0.21
N ALA A 4 -6.70 31.51 0.37
CA ALA A 4 -5.67 31.99 1.27
C ALA A 4 -5.57 31.05 2.49
N TYR A 5 -4.38 30.50 2.72
CA TYR A 5 -4.11 29.68 3.89
C TYR A 5 -4.22 30.55 5.15
N PRO A 6 -5.03 30.17 6.16
CA PRO A 6 -5.40 31.07 7.24
C PRO A 6 -4.30 31.29 8.29
N PHE A 7 -3.13 30.65 8.14
CA PHE A 7 -2.03 30.75 9.08
C PHE A 7 -0.86 31.55 8.49
N ARG A 8 -0.05 32.13 9.38
CA ARG A 8 1.17 32.88 9.01
C ARG A 8 2.30 32.00 8.47
N SER A 9 2.26 30.69 8.71
CA SER A 9 3.22 29.74 8.16
C SER A 9 2.86 29.37 6.73
N GLU A 10 3.80 28.75 6.01
CA GLU A 10 3.43 28.02 4.79
C GLU A 10 2.43 26.89 5.12
N PRO A 11 1.61 26.47 4.13
CA PRO A 11 0.77 25.28 4.25
C PRO A 11 1.60 24.02 4.51
N PRO A 12 1.07 23.05 5.27
CA PRO A 12 1.75 21.80 5.50
C PRO A 12 1.92 21.04 4.18
N ARG A 13 3.07 20.36 4.03
CA ARG A 13 3.38 19.53 2.87
C ARG A 13 3.65 18.11 3.33
N VAL A 14 3.18 17.15 2.54
CA VAL A 14 3.40 15.73 2.76
C VAL A 14 4.08 15.17 1.51
N ARG A 15 5.19 14.47 1.68
CA ARG A 15 5.85 13.74 0.60
C ARG A 15 6.08 12.30 1.00
N LEU A 16 5.79 11.37 0.09
CA LEU A 16 6.19 9.97 0.23
C LEU A 16 7.69 9.82 -0.11
N LEU A 17 8.46 9.20 0.79
CA LEU A 17 9.82 8.75 0.50
C LEU A 17 9.75 7.36 -0.13
N THR A 18 9.71 7.32 -1.46
CA THR A 18 9.54 6.08 -2.23
C THR A 18 10.69 5.09 -2.03
N SER A 19 11.91 5.56 -1.77
CA SER A 19 13.08 4.70 -1.54
C SER A 19 13.01 3.92 -0.23
N GLU A 20 12.38 4.49 0.80
CA GLU A 20 12.24 3.89 2.13
C GLU A 20 10.90 3.19 2.33
N SER A 21 9.98 3.32 1.36
CA SER A 21 8.65 2.71 1.40
C SER A 21 8.62 1.40 0.63
N ALA A 22 7.60 0.57 0.88
CA ALA A 22 7.39 -0.65 0.11
C ALA A 22 7.24 -0.34 -1.39
N SER A 23 8.07 -0.97 -2.23
CA SER A 23 8.07 -0.73 -3.68
C SER A 23 6.79 -1.21 -4.38
N HIS A 24 6.21 -2.32 -3.90
CA HIS A 24 5.03 -2.95 -4.51
C HIS A 24 4.00 -3.33 -3.45
N PRO A 25 3.39 -2.37 -2.73
CA PRO A 25 2.57 -2.63 -1.55
C PRO A 25 1.37 -3.53 -1.87
N PHE A 26 0.72 -3.32 -3.02
CA PHE A 26 -0.40 -4.14 -3.48
C PHE A 26 0.00 -5.60 -3.74
N ALA A 27 1.08 -5.80 -4.51
CA ALA A 27 1.58 -7.14 -4.81
C ALA A 27 2.10 -7.84 -3.55
N LEU A 28 2.67 -7.09 -2.61
CA LEU A 28 3.14 -7.60 -1.32
C LEU A 28 1.98 -8.09 -0.45
N THR A 29 0.85 -7.36 -0.39
CA THR A 29 -0.36 -7.81 0.31
C THR A 29 -0.91 -9.12 -0.28
N ILE A 30 -1.00 -9.21 -1.62
CA ILE A 30 -1.46 -10.42 -2.29
C ILE A 30 -0.51 -11.59 -2.03
N ALA A 31 0.81 -11.37 -2.12
CA ALA A 31 1.81 -12.39 -1.86
C ALA A 31 1.76 -12.88 -0.40
N ALA A 32 1.57 -11.98 0.57
CA ALA A 32 1.37 -12.34 1.97
C ALA A 32 0.14 -13.23 2.13
N ALA A 33 -1.01 -12.84 1.56
CA ALA A 33 -2.23 -13.63 1.61
C ALA A 33 -2.06 -15.03 0.97
N TRP A 34 -1.44 -15.11 -0.21
CA TRP A 34 -1.17 -16.38 -0.87
C TRP A 34 -0.23 -17.27 -0.07
N SER A 35 0.71 -16.69 0.69
CA SER A 35 1.61 -17.45 1.56
C SER A 35 0.89 -18.07 2.75
N CYS A 36 -0.20 -17.47 3.24
CA CYS A 36 -0.98 -18.01 4.35
C CYS A 36 -1.78 -19.27 3.99
N TYR A 37 -2.25 -19.38 2.74
CA TYR A 37 -3.08 -20.49 2.27
C TYR A 37 -2.37 -21.42 1.27
N GLY A 38 -1.16 -21.06 0.86
CA GLY A 38 -0.36 -21.81 -0.11
C GLY A 38 0.59 -22.82 0.57
N PRO A 39 0.95 -23.91 -0.12
CA PRO A 39 1.91 -24.88 0.39
C PRO A 39 3.36 -24.35 0.41
N ARG A 40 3.62 -23.20 -0.21
CA ARG A 40 4.93 -22.54 -0.27
C ARG A 40 4.76 -21.03 -0.15
N PRO A 41 5.75 -20.31 0.40
CA PRO A 41 5.75 -18.85 0.40
C PRO A 41 5.63 -18.29 -1.02
N ALA A 42 4.68 -17.38 -1.23
CA ALA A 42 4.52 -16.68 -2.49
C ALA A 42 5.51 -15.51 -2.57
N LYS A 43 6.01 -15.26 -3.78
CA LYS A 43 6.95 -14.18 -4.08
C LYS A 43 6.21 -12.98 -4.65
N VAL A 44 6.65 -11.77 -4.30
CA VAL A 44 6.10 -10.52 -4.85
C VAL A 44 6.25 -10.51 -6.37
N GLU A 45 7.40 -10.98 -6.86
CA GLU A 45 7.70 -11.05 -8.29
C GLU A 45 6.72 -11.97 -9.04
N SER A 46 6.22 -13.03 -8.39
CA SER A 46 5.20 -13.90 -9.01
C SER A 46 3.84 -13.22 -9.12
N VAL A 47 3.51 -12.31 -8.20
CA VAL A 47 2.30 -11.50 -8.30
C VAL A 47 2.48 -10.44 -9.39
N LEU A 48 3.62 -9.75 -9.41
CA LEU A 48 3.94 -8.76 -10.45
C LEU A 48 3.91 -9.39 -11.84
N ASP A 49 4.52 -10.57 -12.00
CA ASP A 49 4.44 -11.33 -13.25
C ASP A 49 2.98 -11.57 -13.62
N LEU A 50 2.14 -12.10 -12.72
CA LEU A 50 0.72 -12.34 -13.02
C LEU A 50 -0.03 -11.06 -13.44
N LEU A 51 0.30 -9.92 -12.83
CA LEU A 51 -0.36 -8.65 -13.10
C LEU A 51 0.11 -8.01 -14.42
N ASP A 52 1.30 -8.33 -14.89
CA ASP A 52 1.86 -7.81 -16.15
C ASP A 52 1.02 -8.27 -17.36
N GLU A 53 0.30 -7.32 -17.95
CA GLU A 53 -0.53 -7.52 -19.15
C GLU A 53 0.32 -7.70 -20.42
N SER A 54 1.56 -7.22 -20.44
CA SER A 54 2.46 -7.39 -21.59
C SER A 54 2.89 -8.85 -21.80
N ARG A 55 2.70 -9.68 -20.77
CA ARG A 55 2.97 -11.12 -20.77
C ARG A 55 1.78 -11.97 -21.19
N ASP A 56 0.69 -11.34 -21.62
CA ASP A 56 -0.52 -12.06 -21.99
C ASP A 56 -0.41 -12.69 -23.37
N GLU A 57 -0.69 -13.98 -23.44
CA GLU A 57 -0.75 -14.72 -24.69
C GLU A 57 -2.21 -14.78 -25.19
N PRO A 58 -2.47 -14.56 -26.49
CA PRO A 58 -3.81 -14.69 -27.06
C PRO A 58 -4.39 -16.08 -26.79
N GLY A 59 -5.54 -16.12 -26.10
CA GLY A 59 -6.24 -17.37 -25.76
C GLY A 59 -5.90 -17.95 -24.38
N ASP A 60 -4.99 -17.37 -23.59
CA ASP A 60 -4.76 -17.79 -22.20
C ASP A 60 -5.82 -17.23 -21.25
N GLU A 61 -7.03 -17.79 -21.33
CA GLU A 61 -8.14 -17.43 -20.44
C GLU A 61 -7.85 -17.74 -18.97
N THR A 62 -6.96 -18.72 -18.71
CA THR A 62 -6.63 -19.17 -17.35
C THR A 62 -5.85 -18.10 -16.61
N ARG A 63 -4.81 -17.55 -17.24
CA ARG A 63 -4.03 -16.44 -16.68
C ARG A 63 -4.89 -15.20 -16.47
N LEU A 64 -5.73 -14.84 -17.44
CA LEU A 64 -6.66 -13.71 -17.32
C LEU A 64 -7.64 -13.89 -16.14
N ALA A 65 -8.22 -15.08 -15.99
CA ALA A 65 -9.11 -15.39 -14.88
C ALA A 65 -8.37 -15.32 -13.52
N ARG A 66 -7.12 -15.80 -13.47
CA ARG A 66 -6.29 -15.73 -12.27
C ARG A 66 -5.92 -14.28 -11.90
N ARG A 67 -5.57 -13.44 -12.87
CA ARG A 67 -5.32 -12.01 -12.67
C ARG A 67 -6.56 -11.29 -12.13
N ARG A 68 -7.73 -11.53 -12.72
CA ARG A 68 -9.00 -10.97 -12.24
C ARG A 68 -9.30 -11.36 -10.80
N ARG A 69 -9.03 -12.62 -10.41
CA ARG A 69 -9.12 -13.06 -9.01
C ARG A 69 -8.11 -12.31 -8.12
N ALA A 70 -6.87 -12.16 -8.56
CA ALA A 70 -5.85 -11.44 -7.80
C ALA A 70 -6.22 -9.96 -7.57
N HIS A 71 -6.77 -9.28 -8.58
CA HIS A 71 -7.23 -7.89 -8.42
C HIS A 71 -8.35 -7.75 -7.40
N ARG A 72 -9.34 -8.66 -7.43
CA ARG A 72 -10.45 -8.64 -6.46
C ARG A 72 -10.01 -9.01 -5.06
N LEU A 73 -9.04 -9.91 -4.93
CA LEU A 73 -8.57 -10.42 -3.65
C LEU A 73 -8.17 -9.31 -2.68
N TYR A 74 -7.57 -8.21 -3.15
CA TYR A 74 -7.20 -7.10 -2.26
C TYR A 74 -8.41 -6.48 -1.56
N ALA A 75 -9.51 -6.23 -2.28
CA ALA A 75 -10.75 -5.73 -1.70
C ALA A 75 -11.39 -6.79 -0.78
N ASP A 76 -11.45 -8.04 -1.24
CA ASP A 76 -12.01 -9.16 -0.47
C ASP A 76 -11.28 -9.36 0.87
N LEU A 77 -9.95 -9.23 0.90
CA LEU A 77 -9.14 -9.32 2.12
C LEU A 77 -9.51 -8.21 3.11
N PHE A 78 -9.72 -6.99 2.62
CA PHE A 78 -10.10 -5.86 3.46
C PHE A 78 -11.50 -6.04 4.04
N GLU A 79 -12.48 -6.35 3.19
CA GLU A 79 -13.88 -6.55 3.58
C GLU A 79 -14.04 -7.74 4.54
N ALA A 80 -13.27 -8.81 4.35
CA ALA A 80 -13.28 -9.98 5.23
C ALA A 80 -12.51 -9.78 6.56
N GLY A 81 -11.88 -8.62 6.78
CA GLY A 81 -11.14 -8.34 8.02
C GLY A 81 -9.75 -8.96 8.09
N HIS A 82 -9.19 -9.47 6.99
CA HIS A 82 -7.84 -10.07 6.92
C HIS A 82 -6.74 -9.01 6.86
N HIS A 83 -6.77 -8.04 7.78
CA HIS A 83 -5.97 -6.82 7.73
C HIS A 83 -4.48 -7.02 8.00
N THR A 84 -4.07 -8.15 8.58
CA THR A 84 -2.65 -8.46 8.82
C THR A 84 -1.84 -8.56 7.52
N THR A 85 -2.47 -8.95 6.42
CA THR A 85 -1.82 -9.00 5.09
C THR A 85 -1.39 -7.62 4.58
N PHE A 86 -2.05 -6.55 5.05
CA PHE A 86 -1.74 -5.16 4.69
C PHE A 86 -0.55 -4.62 5.51
N GLN A 87 -0.28 -5.19 6.68
CA GLN A 87 0.79 -4.77 7.58
C GLN A 87 2.19 -5.13 7.07
N HIS A 88 2.30 -5.93 5.99
CA HIS A 88 3.58 -6.22 5.34
C HIS A 88 4.14 -5.01 4.58
N ALA A 89 3.28 -4.09 4.14
CA ALA A 89 3.70 -2.86 3.48
C ALA A 89 3.96 -1.76 4.51
N ASN A 90 5.06 -1.02 4.32
CA ASN A 90 5.36 0.19 5.08
C ASN A 90 5.43 1.40 4.14
N PHE A 91 5.13 2.58 4.68
CA PHE A 91 5.20 3.85 3.96
C PHE A 91 5.86 4.89 4.86
N VAL A 92 6.82 5.63 4.31
CA VAL A 92 7.55 6.68 5.01
C VAL A 92 7.20 8.03 4.41
N PHE A 93 6.74 8.95 5.25
CA PHE A 93 6.35 10.30 4.82
C PHE A 93 7.25 11.36 5.46
N VAL A 94 7.59 12.38 4.69
CA VAL A 94 8.17 13.63 5.20
C VAL A 94 7.05 14.65 5.33
N LEU A 95 6.98 15.27 6.50
CA LEU A 95 5.99 16.28 6.86
C LEU A 95 6.68 17.61 7.10
N ASP A 96 6.37 18.62 6.28
CA ASP A 96 6.88 19.99 6.41
C ASP A 96 5.74 20.93 6.81
N GLY A 97 6.05 22.01 7.53
CA GLY A 97 5.04 23.02 7.93
C GLY A 97 4.02 22.54 8.96
N VAL A 98 4.31 21.46 9.69
CA VAL A 98 3.44 20.90 10.74
C VAL A 98 3.85 21.43 12.11
N SER A 99 2.87 21.82 12.93
CA SER A 99 3.15 22.33 14.28
C SER A 99 3.63 21.22 15.25
N ARG A 100 4.44 21.59 16.24
CA ARG A 100 4.84 20.65 17.32
C ARG A 100 3.64 20.11 18.09
N LEU A 101 2.57 20.89 18.22
CA LEU A 101 1.34 20.45 18.86
C LEU A 101 0.72 19.30 18.06
N ALA A 102 0.63 19.41 16.73
CA ALA A 102 0.11 18.34 15.87
C ALA A 102 0.99 17.08 15.91
N ILE A 103 2.31 17.22 15.94
CA ILE A 103 3.24 16.10 16.14
C ILE A 103 2.91 15.35 17.45
N TRP A 104 2.78 16.09 18.55
CA TRP A 104 2.54 15.48 19.85
C TRP A 104 1.12 14.93 20.01
N SER A 105 0.08 15.67 19.61
CA SER A 105 -1.31 15.29 19.88
C SER A 105 -1.86 14.27 18.88
N PHE A 106 -1.41 14.33 17.63
CA PHE A 106 -1.88 13.43 16.59
C PHE A 106 -0.85 12.33 16.35
N PHE A 107 0.34 12.65 15.86
CA PHE A 107 1.27 11.63 15.39
C PHE A 107 1.78 10.71 16.51
N HIS A 108 2.15 11.24 17.67
CA HIS A 108 2.56 10.41 18.82
C HIS A 108 1.40 9.70 19.54
N HIS A 109 0.14 10.03 19.22
CA HIS A 109 -1.01 9.29 19.76
C HIS A 109 -1.35 8.04 18.95
N HIS A 110 -0.73 7.83 17.78
CA HIS A 110 -0.93 6.64 16.96
C HIS A 110 0.14 5.59 17.31
N PRO A 111 -0.19 4.53 18.09
CA PRO A 111 0.81 3.61 18.64
C PRO A 111 1.55 2.77 17.60
N PHE A 112 1.01 2.67 16.38
CA PHE A 112 1.63 1.94 15.27
C PHE A 112 2.28 2.86 14.24
N TYR A 113 2.30 4.17 14.49
CA TYR A 113 3.04 5.14 13.70
C TYR A 113 4.42 5.35 14.33
N ASN A 114 5.47 5.23 13.52
CA ASN A 114 6.84 5.51 13.96
C ASN A 114 7.20 6.95 13.55
N SER A 115 7.36 7.82 14.54
CA SER A 115 7.77 9.23 14.40
C SER A 115 9.26 9.42 14.61
#